data_AF-A0A0N0PFG0-F1
#
_entry.id   AF-A0A0N0PFG0-F1
#
_cell.length_a   1.000
_cell.length_b   1.000
_cell.length_c   1.000
_cell.angle_alpha   90.00
_cell.angle_beta   90.00
_cell.angle_gamma   90.00
#
_symmetry.space_group_name_H-M   'P 1'
#
loop_
_entity.id
_entity.type
_entity.pdbx_description
1 polymer ?
#
loop_
_entity_poly.entity_id
_entity_poly.type
_entity_poly.pdbx_seq_one_letter_code
_entity_poly.pdbx_strand_id
1 'polypeptide(L)'
;MKLNENITCAEYIKNNDMDSCICQINFNLTEDFKRDVYFYYGLSNYYQNHRRYVKSRDDSQLRGQLSLTPSSDCDPFGYAEEEGKLKPVAPCGAIANSMFNDTLMVRSLDWDIEVPVLRTGIAWTSDKDIKFRNPPGDLKTAFANFTKPVNWRRPVWQLDLNNTDNNGFQVNYCIN
;
A
#
# COMPACT_ATOMS: atom_id res chain seq x y z
N MET A 1 -7.90 11.64 -15.96
CA MET A 1 -8.17 13.06 -15.69
C MET A 1 -9.07 13.13 -14.48
N LYS A 2 -8.94 14.16 -13.63
CA LYS A 2 -9.86 14.38 -12.52
C LYS A 2 -11.28 14.54 -13.07
N LEU A 3 -12.27 13.96 -12.40
CA LEU A 3 -13.66 14.04 -12.85
C LEU A 3 -14.07 15.50 -13.03
N ASN A 4 -14.61 15.82 -14.21
CA ASN A 4 -15.05 17.15 -14.63
C ASN A 4 -13.95 18.22 -14.77
N GLU A 5 -12.66 17.84 -14.80
CA GLU A 5 -11.54 18.77 -14.98
C GLU A 5 -10.51 18.24 -15.97
N ASN A 6 -9.89 19.16 -16.72
CA ASN A 6 -8.84 18.82 -17.70
C ASN A 6 -7.43 18.81 -17.07
N ILE A 7 -7.31 18.25 -15.87
CA ILE A 7 -6.04 18.07 -15.16
C ILE A 7 -5.85 16.61 -14.75
N THR A 8 -4.61 16.17 -14.64
CA THR A 8 -4.33 14.83 -14.14
C THR A 8 -4.49 14.78 -12.61
N CYS A 9 -4.86 13.62 -12.06
CA CYS A 9 -4.88 13.47 -10.60
C CYS A 9 -3.49 13.66 -9.98
N ALA A 10 -2.41 13.31 -10.71
CA ALA A 10 -1.05 13.53 -10.27
C ALA A 10 -0.74 15.03 -10.07
N GLU A 11 -1.11 15.88 -11.02
CA GLU A 11 -0.94 17.34 -10.91
C GLU A 11 -1.82 17.93 -9.82
N TYR A 12 -3.07 17.48 -9.72
CA TYR A 12 -3.99 17.95 -8.68
C TYR A 12 -3.47 17.64 -7.27
N ILE A 13 -3.05 16.38 -7.03
CA ILE A 13 -2.53 15.92 -5.74
C ILE A 13 -1.25 16.65 -5.35
N LYS A 14 -0.39 16.96 -6.33
CA LYS A 14 0.85 17.71 -6.10
C LYS A 14 0.60 19.13 -5.57
N ASN A 15 -0.50 19.75 -5.97
CA ASN A 15 -0.83 21.13 -5.59
C ASN A 15 -1.73 21.23 -4.34
N ASN A 16 -2.41 20.14 -3.95
CA ASN A 16 -3.39 20.11 -2.87
C ASN A 16 -3.05 19.06 -1.79
N ASP A 17 -1.75 18.86 -1.51
CA ASP A 17 -1.23 18.08 -0.38
C ASP A 17 -2.00 16.79 -0.04
N MET A 18 -2.09 15.87 -1.02
CA MET A 18 -2.78 14.58 -0.85
C MET A 18 -4.30 14.65 -0.66
N ASP A 19 -4.97 15.63 -1.26
CA ASP A 19 -6.43 15.56 -1.41
C ASP A 19 -6.89 14.33 -2.22
N SER A 20 -8.16 13.98 -2.06
CA SER A 20 -8.78 12.89 -2.81
C SER A 20 -9.05 13.33 -4.25
N CYS A 21 -8.56 12.56 -5.23
CA CYS A 21 -8.86 12.77 -6.64
C CYS A 21 -9.57 11.55 -7.21
N ILE A 22 -10.73 11.76 -7.83
CA ILE A 22 -11.52 10.71 -8.47
C ILE A 22 -11.36 10.85 -9.98
N CYS A 23 -11.01 9.74 -10.65
CA CYS A 23 -10.90 9.63 -12.09
C CYS A 23 -11.83 8.51 -12.57
N GLN A 24 -12.60 8.78 -13.62
CA GLN A 24 -13.46 7.79 -14.26
C GLN A 24 -12.95 7.51 -15.68
N ILE A 25 -12.78 6.23 -16.01
CA ILE A 25 -12.35 5.77 -17.32
C ILE A 25 -13.40 4.78 -17.82
N ASN A 26 -14.08 5.13 -18.89
CA ASN A 26 -15.04 4.24 -19.54
C ASN A 26 -14.30 3.41 -20.59
N PHE A 27 -14.49 2.09 -20.56
CA PHE A 27 -13.97 1.17 -21.57
C PHE A 27 -15.08 0.18 -21.95
N ASN A 28 -14.94 -0.45 -23.11
CA ASN A 28 -15.87 -1.47 -23.59
C ASN A 28 -15.17 -2.82 -23.69
N LEU A 29 -15.88 -3.89 -23.40
CA LEU A 29 -15.43 -5.26 -23.59
C LEU A 29 -15.99 -5.78 -24.91
N THR A 30 -15.11 -6.17 -25.83
CA THR A 30 -15.52 -6.73 -27.13
C THR A 30 -15.95 -8.19 -27.04
N GLU A 31 -15.51 -8.89 -26.00
CA GLU A 31 -15.77 -10.31 -25.77
C GLU A 31 -15.98 -10.58 -24.28
N ASP A 32 -16.74 -11.63 -23.97
CA ASP A 32 -17.02 -12.06 -22.60
C ASP A 32 -15.84 -12.82 -21.98
N PHE A 33 -15.48 -12.46 -20.74
CA PHE A 33 -14.54 -13.23 -19.94
C PHE A 33 -15.22 -14.46 -19.32
N LYS A 34 -14.85 -15.66 -19.78
CA LYS A 34 -15.51 -16.93 -19.40
C LYS A 34 -14.98 -17.58 -18.12
N ARG A 35 -13.90 -17.06 -17.55
CA ARG A 35 -13.20 -17.61 -16.38
C ARG A 35 -12.79 -16.48 -15.44
N ASP A 36 -12.10 -16.83 -14.37
CA ASP A 36 -11.54 -15.90 -13.41
C ASP A 36 -10.78 -14.76 -14.09
N VAL A 37 -11.13 -13.54 -13.71
CA VAL A 37 -10.55 -12.29 -14.22
C VAL A 37 -9.67 -11.71 -13.14
N TYR A 38 -8.48 -11.28 -13.54
CA TYR A 38 -7.52 -10.64 -12.66
C TYR A 38 -7.33 -9.18 -13.08
N PHE A 39 -7.32 -8.29 -12.08
CA PHE A 39 -7.11 -6.86 -12.29
C PHE A 39 -5.68 -6.50 -11.92
N TYR A 40 -4.91 -5.97 -12.87
CA TYR A 40 -3.53 -5.54 -12.66
C TYR A 40 -3.41 -4.03 -12.89
N TYR A 41 -2.60 -3.37 -12.07
CA TYR A 41 -2.14 -2.02 -12.33
C TYR A 41 -0.70 -2.08 -12.85
N GLY A 42 -0.41 -1.30 -13.89
CA GLY A 42 0.93 -1.16 -14.45
C GLY A 42 1.49 0.21 -14.14
N LEU A 43 2.72 0.27 -13.63
CA LEU A 43 3.46 1.51 -13.42
C LEU A 43 4.58 1.62 -14.46
N SER A 44 4.53 2.66 -15.27
CA SER A 44 5.60 3.02 -16.21
C SER A 44 6.56 4.04 -15.60
N ASN A 45 7.83 4.03 -16.00
CA ASN A 45 8.87 4.93 -15.47
C ASN A 45 9.07 4.82 -13.95
N TYR A 46 8.86 3.64 -13.40
CA TYR A 46 9.01 3.34 -11.98
C TYR A 46 10.06 2.24 -11.77
N TYR A 47 11.27 2.65 -11.37
CA TYR A 47 12.46 1.79 -11.37
C TYR A 47 12.64 1.02 -10.06
N GLN A 48 11.75 0.06 -9.79
CA GLN A 48 11.82 -0.78 -8.58
C GLN A 48 13.07 -1.67 -8.52
N ASN A 49 13.78 -1.87 -9.63
CA ASN A 49 15.00 -2.68 -9.70
C ASN A 49 16.28 -1.91 -9.28
N HIS A 50 16.19 -0.62 -8.98
CA HIS A 50 17.35 0.16 -8.60
C HIS A 50 17.94 -0.38 -7.27
N ARG A 51 19.25 -0.68 -7.23
CA ARG A 51 19.90 -1.38 -6.10
C ARG A 51 19.58 -0.77 -4.73
N ARG A 52 19.63 0.56 -4.61
CA ARG A 52 19.30 1.26 -3.35
C ARG A 52 17.83 1.13 -2.97
N TYR A 53 16.93 1.10 -3.95
CA TYR A 53 15.51 0.93 -3.71
C TYR A 53 15.20 -0.48 -3.21
N VAL A 54 15.73 -1.50 -3.89
CA VAL A 54 15.55 -2.92 -3.51
C VAL A 54 16.10 -3.22 -2.11
N LYS A 55 17.25 -2.61 -1.76
CA LYS A 55 17.87 -2.78 -0.44
C LYS A 55 17.08 -2.09 0.68
N SER A 56 16.30 -1.04 0.36
CA SER A 56 15.71 -0.17 1.36
C SER A 56 14.45 -0.74 2.01
N ARG A 57 14.66 -1.68 2.93
CA ARG A 57 13.68 -2.35 3.78
C ARG A 57 14.37 -3.03 4.97
N ASP A 58 13.60 -3.41 5.98
CA ASP A 58 14.06 -4.21 7.11
C ASP A 58 13.32 -5.56 7.16
N ASP A 59 14.00 -6.63 6.72
CA ASP A 59 13.43 -7.97 6.66
C ASP A 59 13.14 -8.57 8.05
N SER A 60 13.80 -8.09 9.12
CA SER A 60 13.49 -8.52 10.49
C SER A 60 12.20 -7.84 10.96
N GLN A 61 12.06 -6.54 10.69
CA GLN A 61 10.82 -5.80 10.97
C GLN A 61 9.62 -6.45 10.25
N LEU A 62 9.75 -6.75 8.95
CA LEU A 62 8.69 -7.39 8.16
C LEU A 62 8.31 -8.79 8.63
N ARG A 63 9.19 -9.47 9.38
CA ARG A 63 8.93 -10.76 10.06
C ARG A 63 8.36 -10.59 11.47
N GLY A 64 7.96 -9.39 11.86
CA GLY A 64 7.35 -9.08 13.16
C GLY A 64 8.35 -8.84 14.28
N GLN A 65 9.66 -8.80 13.99
CA GLN A 65 10.71 -8.49 14.97
C GLN A 65 10.95 -6.98 14.99
N LEU A 66 10.15 -6.28 15.79
CA LEU A 66 10.22 -4.84 15.90
C LEU A 66 11.45 -4.40 16.71
N SER A 67 12.25 -3.51 16.13
CA SER A 67 13.39 -2.84 16.77
C SER A 67 13.18 -1.33 16.72
N LEU A 68 13.47 -0.63 17.82
CA LEU A 68 13.46 0.84 17.85
C LEU A 68 14.62 1.45 17.06
N THR A 69 15.62 0.63 16.69
CA THR A 69 16.70 0.97 15.77
C THR A 69 16.53 0.14 14.50
N PRO A 70 15.83 0.67 13.47
CA PRO A 70 15.68 0.02 12.18
C PRO A 70 17.03 -0.19 11.49
N SER A 71 17.09 -1.14 10.55
CA SER A 71 18.27 -1.34 9.70
C SER A 71 18.73 -0.04 9.02
N SER A 72 20.04 0.18 8.93
CA SER A 72 20.62 1.28 8.14
C SER A 72 20.30 1.18 6.65
N ASP A 73 19.87 0.00 6.19
CA ASP A 73 19.39 -0.17 4.82
C ASP A 73 18.10 0.63 4.57
N CYS A 74 17.31 0.90 5.61
CA CYS A 74 16.11 1.73 5.50
C CYS A 74 16.40 3.21 5.29
N ASP A 75 17.66 3.68 5.42
CA ASP A 75 17.97 5.10 5.26
C ASP A 75 17.62 5.62 3.84
N PRO A 76 17.04 6.84 3.73
CA PRO A 76 16.72 7.79 4.80
C PRO A 76 15.32 7.59 5.45
N PHE A 77 14.60 6.54 5.10
CA PHE A 77 13.22 6.25 5.52
C PHE A 77 13.12 5.37 6.78
N GLY A 78 14.19 5.32 7.59
CA GLY A 78 14.22 4.60 8.86
C GLY A 78 13.47 5.33 9.98
N TYR A 79 13.46 6.66 9.93
CA TYR A 79 12.87 7.51 10.97
C TYR A 79 12.03 8.63 10.35
N ALA A 80 11.00 9.05 11.06
CA ALA A 80 10.18 10.20 10.69
C ALA A 80 9.81 11.01 11.94
N GLU A 81 9.59 12.30 11.74
CA GLU A 81 9.16 13.19 12.82
C GLU A 81 7.64 13.12 12.97
N GLU A 82 7.19 12.85 14.19
CA GLU A 82 5.78 12.82 14.56
C GLU A 82 5.63 13.59 15.88
N GLU A 83 4.80 14.65 15.87
CA GLU A 83 4.57 15.52 17.04
C GLU A 83 5.88 16.11 17.62
N GLY A 84 6.83 16.48 16.77
CA GLY A 84 8.11 17.07 17.20
C GLY A 84 9.12 16.05 17.76
N LYS A 85 8.85 14.75 17.63
CA LYS A 85 9.74 13.67 18.07
C LYS A 85 10.13 12.78 16.91
N LEU A 86 11.41 12.45 16.83
CA LEU A 86 11.91 11.47 15.88
C LEU A 86 11.51 10.06 16.35
N LYS A 87 10.71 9.36 15.54
CA LYS A 87 10.27 7.99 15.79
C LYS A 87 10.72 7.04 14.69
N PRO A 88 11.01 5.76 15.01
CA PRO A 88 11.27 4.75 14.00
C PRO A 88 10.01 4.49 13.16
N VAL A 89 10.18 4.28 11.86
CA VAL A 89 9.09 4.04 10.91
C VAL A 89 8.79 2.54 10.83
N ALA A 90 7.51 2.17 10.80
CA ALA A 90 7.07 0.81 10.54
C ALA A 90 5.93 0.79 9.49
N PRO A 91 6.12 0.14 8.32
CA PRO A 91 7.36 -0.46 7.81
C PRO A 91 8.37 0.58 7.30
N CYS A 92 9.66 0.43 7.60
CA CYS A 92 10.69 1.36 7.12
C CYS A 92 11.13 1.08 5.68
N GLY A 93 11.74 2.09 5.06
CA GLY A 93 12.41 1.95 3.77
C GLY A 93 11.63 2.52 2.58
N ALA A 94 12.34 2.67 1.46
CA ALA A 94 11.80 3.29 0.24
C ALA A 94 10.64 2.49 -0.36
N ILE A 95 10.71 1.16 -0.29
CA ILE A 95 9.70 0.26 -0.85
C ILE A 95 8.35 0.50 -0.20
N ALA A 96 8.33 0.47 1.13
CA ALA A 96 7.14 0.76 1.93
C ALA A 96 6.65 2.18 1.67
N ASN A 97 7.55 3.18 1.71
CA ASN A 97 7.17 4.58 1.59
C ASN A 97 6.58 4.95 0.22
N SER A 98 6.85 4.19 -0.85
CA SER A 98 6.25 4.41 -2.17
C SER A 98 5.18 3.38 -2.55
N MET A 99 4.46 2.84 -1.57
CA MET A 99 3.33 1.94 -1.81
C MET A 99 2.25 2.57 -2.69
N PHE A 100 1.76 1.79 -3.65
CA PHE A 100 0.60 2.16 -4.47
C PHE A 100 -0.66 2.21 -3.60
N ASN A 101 -1.40 3.32 -3.64
CA ASN A 101 -2.51 3.59 -2.74
C ASN A 101 -3.82 3.98 -3.45
N ASP A 102 -3.88 3.91 -4.78
CA ASP A 102 -5.13 4.16 -5.48
C ASP A 102 -6.14 3.04 -5.19
N THR A 103 -7.42 3.41 -5.16
CA THR A 103 -8.52 2.46 -5.04
C THR A 103 -9.27 2.39 -6.35
N LEU A 104 -9.40 1.17 -6.87
CA LEU A 104 -9.98 0.89 -8.17
C LEU A 104 -11.35 0.25 -7.95
N MET A 105 -12.37 0.83 -8.56
CA MET A 105 -13.74 0.32 -8.55
C MET A 105 -14.20 0.09 -9.98
N VAL A 106 -14.90 -1.02 -10.20
CA VAL A 106 -15.42 -1.40 -11.51
C VAL A 106 -16.94 -1.46 -11.42
N ARG A 107 -17.62 -0.79 -12.36
CA ARG A 107 -19.08 -0.77 -12.47
C ARG A 107 -19.46 -1.11 -13.90
N SER A 108 -20.43 -1.99 -14.08
CA SER A 108 -21.07 -2.19 -15.37
C SER A 108 -22.10 -1.09 -15.60
N LEU A 109 -21.97 -0.35 -16.71
CA LEU A 109 -22.91 0.69 -17.09
C LEU A 109 -24.20 0.12 -17.68
N ASP A 110 -24.12 -1.01 -18.39
CA ASP A 110 -25.29 -1.65 -19.03
C ASP A 110 -26.26 -2.24 -17.99
N TRP A 111 -25.70 -2.85 -16.93
CA TRP A 111 -26.47 -3.48 -15.87
C TRP A 111 -26.64 -2.61 -14.63
N ASP A 112 -25.96 -1.45 -14.58
CA ASP A 112 -25.88 -0.55 -13.43
C ASP A 112 -25.47 -1.23 -12.11
N ILE A 113 -24.55 -2.19 -12.18
CA ILE A 113 -24.09 -3.01 -11.05
C ILE A 113 -22.60 -2.81 -10.79
N GLU A 114 -22.22 -2.74 -9.51
CA GLU A 114 -20.82 -2.79 -9.10
C GLU A 114 -20.27 -4.21 -9.24
N VAL A 115 -19.14 -4.33 -9.93
CA VAL A 115 -18.45 -5.61 -10.10
C VAL A 115 -17.58 -5.83 -8.86
N PRO A 116 -17.81 -6.90 -8.08
CA PRO A 116 -17.03 -7.14 -6.87
C PRO A 116 -15.58 -7.46 -7.22
N VAL A 117 -14.65 -6.67 -6.68
CA VAL A 117 -13.21 -6.88 -6.84
C VAL A 117 -12.64 -7.41 -5.53
N LEU A 118 -12.12 -8.64 -5.55
CA LEU A 118 -11.48 -9.26 -4.40
C LEU A 118 -10.09 -8.66 -4.17
N ARG A 119 -9.82 -8.21 -2.92
CA ARG A 119 -8.51 -7.69 -2.49
C ARG A 119 -7.74 -8.68 -1.61
N THR A 120 -8.31 -9.85 -1.38
CA THR A 120 -7.75 -10.96 -0.59
C THR A 120 -7.42 -12.13 -1.50
N GLY A 121 -6.47 -12.98 -1.07
CA GLY A 121 -6.09 -14.17 -1.84
C GLY A 121 -5.21 -13.87 -3.06
N ILE A 122 -4.69 -12.65 -3.18
CA ILE A 122 -3.83 -12.20 -4.29
C ILE A 122 -2.33 -12.35 -4.01
N ALA A 123 -1.94 -12.58 -2.75
CA ALA A 123 -0.55 -12.81 -2.37
C ALA A 123 -0.26 -14.31 -2.20
N TRP A 124 0.96 -14.72 -2.53
CA TRP A 124 1.42 -16.09 -2.34
C TRP A 124 1.34 -16.51 -0.87
N THR A 125 0.92 -17.75 -0.63
CA THR A 125 0.85 -18.33 0.72
C THR A 125 2.22 -18.32 1.41
N SER A 126 3.29 -18.63 0.66
CA SER A 126 4.66 -18.58 1.17
C SER A 126 5.05 -17.19 1.69
N ASP A 127 4.61 -16.12 1.02
CA ASP A 127 4.92 -14.77 1.48
C ASP A 127 4.20 -14.46 2.79
N LYS A 128 2.92 -14.83 2.91
CA LYS A 128 2.13 -14.63 4.12
C LYS A 128 2.57 -15.48 5.31
N ASP A 129 3.02 -16.70 5.06
CA ASP A 129 3.26 -17.67 6.13
C ASP A 129 4.72 -17.63 6.62
N ILE A 130 5.66 -17.26 5.73
CA ILE A 130 7.10 -17.34 6.00
C ILE A 130 7.75 -15.96 6.02
N LYS A 131 7.47 -15.12 5.02
CA LYS A 131 8.25 -13.90 4.77
C LYS A 131 7.74 -12.69 5.56
N PHE A 132 6.42 -12.55 5.67
CA PHE A 132 5.77 -11.45 6.35
C PHE A 132 4.99 -11.96 7.55
N ARG A 133 5.21 -11.35 8.72
CA ARG A 133 4.48 -11.71 9.95
C ARG A 133 4.23 -10.49 10.79
N ASN A 134 3.05 -10.45 11.39
CA ASN A 134 2.74 -9.45 12.39
C ASN A 134 3.50 -9.71 13.70
N PRO A 135 3.85 -8.64 14.44
CA PRO A 135 4.30 -8.79 15.81
C PRO A 135 3.22 -9.48 16.67
N PRO A 136 3.60 -10.21 17.72
CA PRO A 136 2.64 -10.86 18.59
C PRO A 136 1.81 -9.84 19.38
N GLY A 137 0.56 -10.20 19.71
CA GLY A 137 -0.34 -9.37 20.49
C GLY A 137 -1.18 -8.41 19.64
N ASP A 138 -1.72 -7.37 20.29
CA ASP A 138 -2.54 -6.37 19.61
C ASP A 138 -1.67 -5.41 18.78
N LEU A 139 -1.98 -5.28 17.49
CA LEU A 139 -1.17 -4.49 16.55
C LEU A 139 -1.05 -3.02 16.96
N LYS A 140 -2.13 -2.42 17.47
CA LYS A 140 -2.13 -1.01 17.87
C LYS A 140 -1.15 -0.79 19.03
N THR A 141 -1.10 -1.72 19.99
CA THR A 141 -0.10 -1.67 21.07
C THR A 141 1.32 -1.98 20.58
N ALA A 142 1.48 -2.98 19.72
CA ALA A 142 2.79 -3.40 19.20
C ALA A 142 3.49 -2.27 18.43
N PHE A 143 2.72 -1.49 17.67
CA PHE A 143 3.24 -0.37 16.88
C PHE A 143 3.19 1.00 17.57
N ALA A 144 2.79 1.09 18.85
CA ALA A 144 2.59 2.38 19.52
C ALA A 144 3.84 3.30 19.56
N ASN A 145 5.03 2.70 19.57
CA ASN A 145 6.32 3.42 19.56
C ASN A 145 6.87 3.69 18.15
N PHE A 146 6.14 3.29 17.11
CA PHE A 146 6.50 3.48 15.72
C PHE A 146 5.57 4.51 15.08
N THR A 147 6.04 5.13 14.01
CA THR A 147 5.20 5.97 13.16
C THR A 147 5.05 5.35 11.77
N LYS A 148 4.06 5.82 11.02
CA LYS A 148 3.80 5.41 9.64
C LYS A 148 4.86 5.99 8.70
N PRO A 149 5.07 5.39 7.51
CA PRO A 149 5.85 6.03 6.46
C PRO A 149 5.29 7.41 6.10
N VAL A 150 6.19 8.32 5.70
CA VAL A 150 5.86 9.73 5.45
C VAL A 150 4.71 9.87 4.47
N ASN A 151 4.72 9.08 3.39
CA ASN A 151 3.72 9.17 2.33
C ASN A 151 2.43 8.36 2.60
N TRP A 152 2.31 7.72 3.75
CA TRP A 152 1.11 6.96 4.08
C TRP A 152 0.06 7.84 4.74
N ARG A 153 -1.22 7.64 4.41
CA ARG A 153 -2.34 8.33 5.10
C ARG A 153 -2.73 7.66 6.41
N ARG A 154 -2.53 6.35 6.51
CA ARG A 154 -2.92 5.52 7.65
C ARG A 154 -1.73 4.68 8.11
N PRO A 155 -1.66 4.34 9.40
CA PRO A 155 -0.64 3.44 9.89
C PRO A 155 -0.90 1.99 9.46
N VAL A 156 0.15 1.16 9.55
CA VAL A 156 0.13 -0.22 9.04
C VAL A 156 -0.92 -1.13 9.69
N TRP A 157 -1.30 -0.86 10.94
CA TRP A 157 -2.31 -1.62 11.68
C TRP A 157 -3.77 -1.18 11.39
N GLN A 158 -3.96 -0.17 10.53
CA GLN A 158 -5.29 0.39 10.20
C GLN A 158 -5.45 0.57 8.68
N LEU A 159 -4.88 -0.34 7.91
CA LEU A 159 -4.89 -0.32 6.46
C LEU A 159 -6.23 -0.84 5.91
N ASP A 160 -6.77 -1.92 6.48
CA ASP A 160 -8.07 -2.48 6.14
C ASP A 160 -9.01 -2.39 7.35
N LEU A 161 -10.02 -1.50 7.27
CA LEU A 161 -10.99 -1.32 8.36
C LEU A 161 -12.04 -2.44 8.41
N ASN A 162 -12.21 -3.17 7.32
CA ASN A 162 -13.27 -4.16 7.17
C ASN A 162 -12.79 -5.58 7.51
N ASN A 163 -11.48 -5.83 7.48
CA ASN A 163 -10.90 -7.12 7.77
C ASN A 163 -9.66 -7.00 8.67
N THR A 164 -9.80 -7.37 9.95
CA THR A 164 -8.71 -7.36 10.93
C THR A 164 -7.57 -8.28 10.57
N ASP A 165 -7.85 -9.39 9.87
CA ASP A 165 -6.85 -10.37 9.42
C ASP A 165 -6.05 -9.88 8.21
N ASN A 166 -6.45 -8.75 7.62
CA ASN A 166 -5.77 -8.08 6.51
C ASN A 166 -5.15 -6.75 6.97
N ASN A 167 -4.54 -6.72 8.16
CA ASN A 167 -3.80 -5.58 8.71
C ASN A 167 -2.37 -5.94 9.12
N GLY A 168 -1.54 -4.91 9.32
CA GLY A 168 -0.15 -5.07 9.67
C GLY A 168 0.72 -5.46 8.47
N PHE A 169 1.78 -6.23 8.69
CA PHE A 169 2.69 -6.66 7.63
C PHE A 169 2.14 -7.77 6.73
N GLN A 170 0.99 -8.36 7.09
CA GLN A 170 0.37 -9.45 6.33
C GLN A 170 -0.73 -9.01 5.37
N VAL A 171 -0.85 -7.69 5.13
CA VAL A 171 -1.82 -7.10 4.20
C VAL A 171 -1.51 -7.55 2.76
N ASN A 172 -2.50 -8.12 2.07
CA ASN A 172 -2.32 -8.75 0.76
C ASN A 172 -1.73 -7.81 -0.31
N TYR A 173 -2.17 -6.55 -0.34
CA TYR A 173 -1.69 -5.56 -1.32
C TYR A 173 -0.38 -4.88 -0.89
N CYS A 174 0.06 -5.08 0.35
CA CYS A 174 1.39 -4.62 0.77
C CYS A 174 2.48 -5.65 0.46
N ILE A 175 2.08 -6.91 0.25
CA ILE A 175 2.97 -8.03 -0.08
C ILE A 175 3.33 -8.04 -1.58
N ASN A 176 2.42 -7.57 -2.43
CA ASN A 176 2.62 -7.44 -3.88
C ASN A 176 3.34 -6.14 -4.24
#